data_AF-A0A520AZD7-F1
#
_entry.id   AF-A0A520AZD7-F1
#
_cell.length_a   1.000
_cell.length_b   1.000
_cell.length_c   1.000
_cell.angle_alpha   90.00
_cell.angle_beta   90.00
_cell.angle_gamma   90.00
#
_symmetry.space_group_name_H-M   'P 1'
#
loop_
_entity.id
_entity.type
_entity.pdbx_description
1 polymer ?
#
loop_
_entity_poly.entity_id
_entity_poly.type
_entity_poly.pdbx_seq_one_letter_code
_entity_poly.pdbx_strand_id
1 'polypeptide(L)'
;MQTSIQTKDDFFSSKVLGHPAGLFVLFFTEMWERFSYYGMRALLVLFLTSTIAAGGWEWSKADALSLYGTYTMGVYLTPVIGGLIADRLLGYRWAVILGALIMTIGHASMAIETPTFLYIGLGCLMLGNGLFKPNMTSIVSKIYKDHPEKKDGAYSIFYMGVNAGAFLGIMICGYIGEKISWSWGFGLAGIFMFLGMLQFYFTKNIFGSIGLLPKEEKKLQALQNADSTEIKEEKLPSNIVRDRLIVVFIFSIFTVFFWAAFEQAGGSMTIFAKENTTRILTGSAGLTFKIVDALLTIVPLGIISYVLIKLFSQTISKYKLGNLILATSFIIIWGIVLWKVE
;
A
#
# COMPACT_ATOMS: atom_id res chain seq x y z
N MET A 1 16.86 -33.15 8.24
CA MET A 1 17.20 -32.03 7.33
C MET A 1 17.30 -30.79 8.21
N GLN A 2 18.50 -30.40 8.64
CA GLN A 2 18.70 -29.21 9.48
C GLN A 2 18.36 -27.98 8.66
N THR A 3 17.28 -27.28 9.04
CA THR A 3 16.98 -25.94 8.55
C THR A 3 18.10 -25.03 9.08
N SER A 4 19.06 -24.69 8.22
CA SER A 4 20.07 -23.68 8.56
C SER A 4 19.34 -22.38 8.90
N ILE A 5 19.53 -21.91 10.12
CA ILE A 5 19.01 -20.63 10.58
C ILE A 5 19.78 -19.56 9.79
N GLN A 6 19.14 -18.88 8.84
CA GLN A 6 19.78 -17.76 8.12
C GLN A 6 20.27 -16.74 9.16
N THR A 7 21.58 -16.48 9.17
CA THR A 7 22.23 -15.51 10.05
C THR A 7 21.96 -14.08 9.58
N LYS A 8 22.17 -13.09 10.47
CA LYS A 8 21.80 -11.68 10.30
C LYS A 8 22.40 -11.00 9.05
N ASP A 9 23.58 -11.43 8.59
CA ASP A 9 24.24 -10.92 7.37
C ASP A 9 23.65 -11.46 6.05
N ASP A 10 22.74 -12.44 6.10
CA ASP A 10 22.22 -13.10 4.90
C ASP A 10 21.13 -12.28 4.18
N PHE A 11 20.53 -11.26 4.81
CA PHE A 11 19.55 -10.40 4.13
C PHE A 11 20.17 -9.57 3.01
N PHE A 12 21.41 -9.13 3.19
CA PHE A 12 22.13 -8.33 2.20
C PHE A 12 22.92 -9.17 1.19
N SER A 13 22.83 -10.51 1.23
CA SER A 13 23.48 -11.38 0.23
C SER A 13 22.83 -11.23 -1.15
N SER A 14 21.51 -11.03 -1.18
CA SER A 14 20.74 -10.75 -2.41
C SER A 14 20.38 -9.28 -2.50
N LYS A 15 21.06 -8.54 -3.39
CA LYS A 15 20.89 -7.08 -3.53
C LYS A 15 20.14 -6.70 -4.80
N VAL A 16 19.25 -5.73 -4.66
CA VAL A 16 18.60 -4.99 -5.73
C VAL A 16 18.89 -3.52 -5.47
N LEU A 17 19.54 -2.83 -6.42
CA LEU A 17 19.91 -1.41 -6.29
C LEU A 17 20.63 -1.06 -4.95
N GLY A 18 21.47 -1.96 -4.43
CA GLY A 18 22.23 -1.73 -3.18
C GLY A 18 21.50 -2.06 -1.88
N HIS A 19 20.23 -2.47 -1.95
CA HIS A 19 19.37 -2.85 -0.82
C HIS A 19 18.95 -4.34 -0.90
N PRO A 20 18.56 -4.98 0.21
CA PRO A 20 18.08 -6.37 0.24
C PRO A 20 16.87 -6.59 -0.68
N ALA A 21 16.81 -7.74 -1.34
CA ALA A 21 15.65 -8.12 -2.17
C ALA A 21 14.33 -8.09 -1.39
N GLY A 22 14.36 -8.36 -0.08
CA GLY A 22 13.21 -8.24 0.81
C GLY A 22 12.59 -6.83 0.83
N LEU A 23 13.38 -5.76 0.68
CA LEU A 23 12.83 -4.41 0.57
C LEU A 23 11.95 -4.27 -0.68
N PHE A 24 12.34 -4.87 -1.80
CA PHE A 24 11.59 -4.77 -3.05
C PHE A 24 10.36 -5.68 -3.08
N VAL A 25 10.39 -6.79 -2.33
CA VAL A 25 9.18 -7.54 -2.01
C VAL A 25 8.17 -6.64 -1.31
N LEU A 26 8.59 -5.89 -0.28
CA LEU A 26 7.72 -4.94 0.44
C LEU A 26 7.29 -3.77 -0.45
N PHE A 27 8.19 -3.26 -1.30
CA PHE A 27 7.88 -2.22 -2.29
C PHE A 27 6.69 -2.60 -3.16
N PHE A 28 6.71 -3.79 -3.79
CA PHE A 28 5.64 -4.21 -4.68
C PHE A 28 4.36 -4.56 -3.92
N THR A 29 4.47 -5.15 -2.73
CA THR A 29 3.28 -5.40 -1.88
C THR A 29 2.61 -4.09 -1.47
N GLU A 30 3.37 -3.09 -1.03
CA GLU A 30 2.84 -1.76 -0.67
C GLU A 30 2.31 -1.03 -1.91
N MET A 31 3.00 -1.12 -3.05
CA MET A 31 2.54 -0.51 -4.30
C MET A 31 1.15 -1.02 -4.69
N TRP A 32 0.88 -2.33 -4.56
CA TRP A 32 -0.44 -2.89 -4.90
C TRP A 32 -1.54 -2.53 -3.93
N GLU A 33 -1.22 -2.43 -2.63
CA GLU A 33 -2.18 -1.90 -1.67
C GLU A 33 -2.44 -0.41 -1.92
N ARG A 34 -1.42 0.38 -2.30
CA ARG A 34 -1.61 1.82 -2.58
C ARG A 34 -2.38 2.04 -3.87
N PHE A 35 -2.15 1.19 -4.87
CA PHE A 35 -2.99 1.11 -6.06
C PHE A 35 -4.46 0.91 -5.69
N SER A 36 -4.75 -0.07 -4.83
CA SER A 36 -6.13 -0.40 -4.48
C SER A 36 -6.79 0.69 -3.62
N TYR A 37 -6.06 1.22 -2.63
CA TYR A 37 -6.52 2.28 -1.74
C TYR A 37 -6.81 3.58 -2.49
N TYR A 38 -5.85 4.10 -3.25
CA TYR A 38 -6.03 5.36 -3.96
C TYR A 38 -6.93 5.22 -5.19
N GLY A 39 -6.93 4.06 -5.86
CA GLY A 39 -7.86 3.77 -6.94
C GLY A 39 -9.31 3.78 -6.47
N MET A 40 -9.63 3.11 -5.36
CA MET A 40 -10.96 3.18 -4.75
C MET A 40 -11.29 4.60 -4.28
N ARG A 41 -10.36 5.30 -3.64
CA ARG A 41 -10.57 6.69 -3.18
C ARG A 41 -10.88 7.65 -4.31
N ALA A 42 -10.28 7.48 -5.49
CA ALA A 42 -10.57 8.30 -6.65
C ALA A 42 -12.01 8.11 -7.16
N LEU A 43 -12.58 6.92 -6.94
CA LEU A 43 -13.90 6.54 -7.42
C LEU A 43 -15.02 6.85 -6.42
N LEU A 44 -14.79 6.64 -5.12
CA LEU A 44 -15.88 6.57 -4.13
C LEU A 44 -16.81 7.79 -4.15
N VAL A 45 -16.24 9.00 -4.04
CA VAL A 45 -17.05 10.22 -4.02
C VAL A 45 -17.68 10.51 -5.38
N LEU A 46 -16.99 10.19 -6.47
CA LEU A 46 -17.52 10.34 -7.83
C LEU A 46 -18.70 9.40 -8.08
N PHE A 47 -18.60 8.15 -7.65
CA PHE A 47 -19.66 7.16 -7.75
C PHE A 47 -20.90 7.60 -6.98
N LEU A 48 -20.75 7.97 -5.70
CA LEU A 48 -21.87 8.37 -4.85
C LEU A 48 -22.60 9.60 -5.38
N THR A 49 -21.86 10.58 -5.92
CA THR A 49 -22.43 11.84 -6.42
C THR A 49 -22.85 11.81 -7.89
N SER A 50 -22.53 10.76 -8.64
CA SER A 50 -22.94 10.65 -10.04
C SER A 50 -24.43 10.30 -10.15
N THR A 51 -25.08 10.78 -11.21
CA THR A 51 -26.50 10.55 -11.48
C THR A 51 -26.82 9.06 -11.63
N ILE A 52 -28.07 8.67 -11.34
CA ILE A 52 -28.55 7.30 -11.57
C ILE A 52 -28.35 6.86 -13.03
N ALA A 53 -28.54 7.76 -13.99
CA ALA A 53 -28.32 7.49 -15.42
C ALA A 53 -26.86 7.14 -15.79
N ALA A 54 -25.90 7.55 -14.96
CA ALA A 54 -24.48 7.23 -15.11
C ALA A 54 -24.04 6.07 -14.20
N GLY A 55 -25.00 5.32 -13.64
CA GLY A 55 -24.75 4.21 -12.70
C GLY A 55 -24.31 4.65 -11.30
N GLY A 56 -24.40 5.94 -10.98
CA GLY A 56 -24.12 6.46 -9.63
C GLY A 56 -25.37 6.49 -8.74
N TRP A 57 -25.22 6.98 -7.52
CA TRP A 57 -26.30 6.98 -6.50
C TRP A 57 -26.97 8.34 -6.27
N GLU A 58 -26.50 9.38 -6.95
CA GLU A 58 -27.08 10.73 -6.88
C GLU A 58 -27.18 11.30 -5.46
N TRP A 59 -26.23 10.92 -4.60
CA TRP A 59 -26.12 11.47 -3.25
C TRP A 59 -25.72 12.94 -3.29
N SER A 60 -26.11 13.65 -2.23
CA SER A 60 -25.59 14.99 -2.00
C SER A 60 -24.06 14.94 -1.81
N LYS A 61 -23.37 16.00 -2.26
CA LYS A 61 -21.92 16.13 -2.05
C LYS A 61 -21.57 16.08 -0.56
N ALA A 62 -22.41 16.67 0.28
CA ALA A 62 -22.21 16.70 1.73
C ALA A 62 -22.22 15.28 2.33
N ASP A 63 -23.18 14.43 1.94
CA ASP A 63 -23.28 13.06 2.44
C ASP A 63 -22.12 12.20 1.95
N ALA A 64 -21.76 12.32 0.67
CA ALA A 64 -20.63 11.59 0.09
C ALA A 64 -19.30 11.96 0.76
N LEU A 65 -19.06 13.26 1.00
CA LEU A 65 -17.86 13.73 1.69
C LEU A 65 -17.85 13.36 3.18
N SER A 66 -19.01 13.33 3.84
CA SER A 66 -19.14 12.87 5.23
C SER A 66 -18.79 11.38 5.36
N LEU A 67 -19.30 10.53 4.47
CA LEU A 67 -18.96 9.10 4.45
C LEU A 67 -17.46 8.89 4.19
N TYR A 68 -16.90 9.63 3.23
CA TYR A 68 -15.48 9.61 2.92
C TYR A 68 -14.61 10.03 4.12
N GLY A 69 -14.98 11.13 4.79
CA GLY A 69 -14.31 11.61 5.99
C GLY A 69 -14.34 10.58 7.13
N THR A 70 -15.49 9.93 7.33
CA THR A 70 -15.64 8.87 8.34
C THR A 70 -14.75 7.67 8.02
N TYR A 71 -14.73 7.23 6.75
CA TYR A 71 -13.87 6.15 6.29
C TYR A 71 -12.37 6.47 6.49
N THR A 72 -11.93 7.66 6.06
CA THR A 72 -10.53 8.09 6.18
C THR A 72 -10.09 8.20 7.64
N MET A 73 -10.94 8.75 8.52
CA MET A 73 -10.70 8.73 9.97
C MET A 73 -10.44 7.31 10.48
N GLY A 74 -11.28 6.34 10.11
CA GLY A 74 -11.10 4.93 10.47
C GLY A 74 -9.76 4.38 9.98
N VAL A 75 -9.36 4.69 8.76
CA VAL A 75 -8.07 4.29 8.16
C VAL A 75 -6.84 4.84 8.91
N TYR A 76 -6.95 6.00 9.56
CA TYR A 76 -5.87 6.54 10.42
C TYR A 76 -5.92 5.99 11.85
N LEU A 77 -7.09 5.60 12.35
CA LEU A 77 -7.26 5.12 13.72
C LEU A 77 -6.92 3.63 13.88
N THR A 78 -7.42 2.77 12.99
CA THR A 78 -7.26 1.31 13.09
C THR A 78 -5.80 0.82 13.07
N PRO A 79 -4.80 1.50 12.45
CA PRO A 79 -3.39 1.11 12.54
C PRO A 79 -2.85 1.00 13.96
N VAL A 80 -3.32 1.84 14.89
CA VAL A 80 -2.89 1.76 16.29
C VAL A 80 -3.26 0.41 16.89
N ILE A 81 -4.49 -0.04 16.64
CA ILE A 81 -5.00 -1.33 17.12
C ILE A 81 -4.29 -2.48 16.39
N GLY A 82 -4.14 -2.38 15.07
CA GLY A 82 -3.52 -3.44 14.27
C GLY A 82 -2.03 -3.66 14.57
N GLY A 83 -1.29 -2.61 14.92
CA GLY A 83 0.08 -2.72 15.43
C GLY A 83 0.14 -3.49 16.74
N LEU A 84 -0.72 -3.14 17.71
CA LEU A 84 -0.80 -3.83 19.00
C LEU A 84 -1.17 -5.32 18.86
N ILE A 85 -2.09 -5.64 17.96
CA ILE A 85 -2.47 -7.03 17.66
C ILE A 85 -1.27 -7.80 17.08
N ALA A 86 -0.52 -7.19 16.18
CA ALA A 86 0.63 -7.83 15.56
C ALA A 86 1.75 -8.08 16.56
N ASP A 87 2.06 -7.11 17.43
CA ASP A 87 3.08 -7.24 18.46
C ASP A 87 2.76 -8.32 19.49
N ARG A 88 1.48 -8.52 19.82
CA ARG A 88 1.06 -9.43 20.90
C ARG A 88 0.64 -10.82 20.43
N LEU A 89 0.05 -10.92 19.24
CA LEU A 89 -0.66 -12.14 18.82
C LEU A 89 -0.18 -12.68 17.48
N LEU A 90 -0.20 -11.87 16.42
CA LEU A 90 -0.10 -12.38 15.04
C LEU A 90 1.34 -12.42 14.49
N GLY A 91 2.20 -11.52 14.95
CA GLY A 91 3.44 -11.19 14.24
C GLY A 91 3.17 -10.39 12.96
N TYR A 92 4.19 -9.67 12.48
CA TYR A 92 4.03 -8.71 11.37
C TYR A 92 3.62 -9.37 10.05
N ARG A 93 4.14 -10.57 9.75
CA ARG A 93 3.84 -11.24 8.47
C ARG A 93 2.38 -11.59 8.35
N TRP A 94 1.81 -12.21 9.38
CA TRP A 94 0.41 -12.62 9.37
C TRP A 94 -0.54 -11.44 9.49
N ALA A 95 -0.16 -10.39 10.24
CA ALA A 95 -0.93 -9.15 10.26
C ALA A 95 -1.04 -8.53 8.85
N VAL A 96 0.08 -8.46 8.10
CA VAL A 96 0.08 -8.00 6.70
C VAL A 96 -0.81 -8.89 5.82
N ILE A 97 -0.68 -10.21 5.89
CA ILE A 97 -1.46 -11.14 5.05
C ILE A 97 -2.96 -11.05 5.35
N LEU A 98 -3.34 -11.07 6.63
CA LEU A 98 -4.74 -10.98 7.04
C LEU A 98 -5.32 -9.59 6.71
N GLY A 99 -4.57 -8.53 6.94
CA GLY A 99 -4.97 -7.18 6.56
C GLY A 99 -5.24 -7.06 5.06
N ALA A 100 -4.32 -7.57 4.24
CA ALA A 100 -4.43 -7.62 2.79
C ALA A 100 -5.64 -8.45 2.32
N LEU A 101 -5.90 -9.61 2.93
CA LEU A 101 -7.06 -10.44 2.63
C LEU A 101 -8.37 -9.73 2.96
N ILE A 102 -8.46 -9.10 4.13
CA ILE A 102 -9.65 -8.34 4.53
C ILE A 102 -9.88 -7.18 3.54
N MET A 103 -8.83 -6.50 3.08
CA MET A 103 -8.95 -5.44 2.07
C MET A 103 -9.42 -5.99 0.71
N THR A 104 -8.91 -7.14 0.27
CA THR A 104 -9.41 -7.81 -0.94
C THR A 104 -10.91 -8.08 -0.86
N ILE A 105 -11.38 -8.63 0.26
CA ILE A 105 -12.81 -8.88 0.50
C ILE A 105 -13.58 -7.55 0.48
N GLY A 106 -13.01 -6.49 1.06
CA GLY A 106 -13.61 -5.16 1.05
C GLY A 106 -13.84 -4.63 -0.37
N HIS A 107 -12.83 -4.72 -1.24
CA HIS A 107 -12.98 -4.32 -2.65
C HIS A 107 -13.96 -5.20 -3.42
N ALA A 108 -13.91 -6.53 -3.22
CA ALA A 108 -14.87 -7.45 -3.83
C ALA A 108 -16.31 -7.13 -3.42
N SER A 109 -16.52 -6.76 -2.15
CA SER A 109 -17.81 -6.28 -1.64
C SER A 109 -18.24 -5.00 -2.33
N MET A 110 -17.36 -3.99 -2.44
CA MET A 110 -17.69 -2.73 -3.12
C MET A 110 -18.04 -2.91 -4.60
N ALA A 111 -17.45 -3.90 -5.28
CA ALA A 111 -17.76 -4.20 -6.68
C ALA A 111 -19.21 -4.67 -6.92
N ILE A 112 -19.97 -5.01 -5.87
CA ILE A 112 -21.39 -5.42 -5.98
C ILE A 112 -22.33 -4.19 -6.06
N GLU A 113 -21.85 -3.00 -5.69
CA GLU A 113 -22.59 -1.72 -5.83
C GLU A 113 -23.96 -1.65 -5.12
N THR A 114 -24.16 -2.35 -3.99
CA THR A 114 -25.36 -2.14 -3.14
C THR A 114 -25.00 -1.45 -1.82
N PRO A 115 -25.94 -0.74 -1.17
CA PRO A 115 -25.70 -0.06 0.10
C PRO A 115 -25.04 -0.95 1.15
N THR A 116 -25.57 -2.14 1.38
CA THR A 116 -25.03 -3.10 2.37
C THR A 116 -23.60 -3.49 2.05
N PHE A 117 -23.33 -3.87 0.80
CA PHE A 117 -21.99 -4.30 0.39
C PHE A 117 -20.98 -3.14 0.31
N LEU A 118 -21.44 -1.91 0.08
CA LEU A 118 -20.59 -0.72 0.19
C LEU A 118 -20.10 -0.53 1.63
N TYR A 119 -21.00 -0.54 2.61
CA TYR A 119 -20.63 -0.35 4.02
C TYR A 119 -19.79 -1.50 4.58
N ILE A 120 -20.11 -2.75 4.22
CA ILE A 120 -19.26 -3.91 4.53
C ILE A 120 -17.87 -3.70 3.90
N GLY A 121 -17.83 -3.26 2.65
CA GLY A 121 -16.60 -2.97 1.92
C GLY A 121 -15.72 -1.95 2.63
N LEU A 122 -16.27 -0.79 2.97
CA LEU A 122 -15.55 0.26 3.70
C LEU A 122 -15.08 -0.19 5.09
N GLY A 123 -15.90 -0.97 5.81
CA GLY A 123 -15.55 -1.60 7.08
C GLY A 123 -14.37 -2.55 6.96
N CYS A 124 -14.39 -3.43 5.96
CA CYS A 124 -13.27 -4.32 5.65
C CYS A 124 -12.01 -3.53 5.28
N LEU A 125 -12.12 -2.51 4.42
CA LEU A 125 -10.97 -1.71 4.02
C LEU A 125 -10.33 -0.97 5.20
N MET A 126 -11.11 -0.38 6.11
CA MET A 126 -10.54 0.28 7.29
C MET A 126 -9.86 -0.71 8.24
N LEU A 127 -10.45 -1.89 8.50
CA LEU A 127 -9.90 -2.88 9.41
C LEU A 127 -8.65 -3.56 8.82
N GLY A 128 -8.72 -3.91 7.54
CA GLY A 128 -7.61 -4.54 6.82
C GLY A 128 -6.39 -3.62 6.72
N ASN A 129 -6.61 -2.33 6.39
CA ASN A 129 -5.56 -1.31 6.43
C ASN A 129 -4.91 -1.21 7.82
N GLY A 130 -5.70 -1.30 8.89
CA GLY A 130 -5.19 -1.24 10.26
C GLY A 130 -4.17 -2.34 10.57
N LEU A 131 -4.41 -3.56 10.09
CA LEU A 131 -3.45 -4.67 10.22
C LEU A 131 -2.29 -4.58 9.22
N PHE A 132 -2.49 -4.00 8.05
CA PHE A 132 -1.48 -3.97 7.00
C PHE A 132 -0.42 -2.88 7.21
N LYS A 133 -0.84 -1.61 7.28
CA LYS A 133 0.04 -0.42 7.25
C LYS A 133 1.17 -0.44 8.27
N PRO A 134 0.90 -0.52 9.60
CA PRO A 134 1.95 -0.35 10.60
C PRO A 134 2.96 -1.49 10.52
N ASN A 135 2.52 -2.67 10.11
CA ASN A 135 3.30 -3.89 10.12
C ASN A 135 4.26 -3.98 8.91
N MET A 136 3.90 -3.42 7.75
CA MET A 136 4.82 -3.27 6.62
C MET A 136 6.06 -2.45 7.01
N THR A 137 5.86 -1.28 7.61
CA THR A 137 6.96 -0.40 8.04
C THR A 137 7.78 -0.99 9.19
N SER A 138 7.16 -1.80 10.06
CA SER A 138 7.86 -2.53 11.12
C SER A 138 8.82 -3.57 10.55
N ILE A 139 8.45 -4.28 9.47
CA ILE A 139 9.35 -5.21 8.79
C ILE A 139 10.53 -4.45 8.19
N VAL A 140 10.30 -3.32 7.49
CA VAL A 140 11.39 -2.47 6.96
C VAL A 140 12.33 -2.06 8.10
N SER A 141 11.82 -1.49 9.19
CA SER A 141 12.67 -1.04 10.28
C SER A 141 13.48 -2.18 10.91
N LYS A 142 12.94 -3.41 11.00
CA LYS A 142 13.67 -4.57 11.53
C LYS A 142 14.75 -5.07 10.56
N ILE A 143 14.55 -4.99 9.23
CA ILE A 143 15.57 -5.38 8.23
C ILE A 143 16.84 -4.52 8.37
N TYR A 144 16.69 -3.24 8.67
CA TYR A 144 17.79 -2.27 8.72
C TYR A 144 18.27 -1.95 10.14
N LYS A 145 17.91 -2.76 11.15
CA LYS A 145 18.29 -2.51 12.55
C LYS A 145 19.80 -2.34 12.72
N ASP A 146 20.58 -3.19 12.04
CA ASP A 146 22.04 -3.22 12.11
C ASP A 146 22.72 -2.43 10.96
N HIS A 147 21.94 -1.75 10.13
CA HIS A 147 22.40 -0.90 9.01
C HIS A 147 21.70 0.48 9.03
N PRO A 148 21.85 1.27 10.11
CA PRO A 148 21.16 2.55 10.25
C PRO A 148 21.49 3.53 9.12
N GLU A 149 22.69 3.45 8.55
CA GLU A 149 23.15 4.29 7.44
C GLU A 149 22.36 4.10 6.13
N LYS A 150 21.68 2.95 5.97
CA LYS A 150 20.86 2.64 4.79
C LYS A 150 19.36 2.84 5.03
N LYS A 151 18.96 3.15 6.26
CA LYS A 151 17.55 3.19 6.66
C LYS A 151 16.77 4.27 5.89
N ASP A 152 17.32 5.47 5.76
CA ASP A 152 16.64 6.59 5.09
C ASP A 152 16.46 6.33 3.58
N GLY A 153 17.48 5.74 2.94
CA GLY A 153 17.39 5.30 1.54
C GLY A 153 16.35 4.19 1.36
N ALA A 154 16.22 3.28 2.33
CA ALA A 154 15.22 2.23 2.30
C ALA A 154 13.78 2.78 2.40
N TYR A 155 13.53 3.75 3.28
CA TYR A 155 12.24 4.42 3.34
C TYR A 155 11.94 5.21 2.08
N SER A 156 12.94 5.88 1.50
CA SER A 156 12.77 6.58 0.22
C SER A 156 12.33 5.62 -0.89
N ILE A 157 12.97 4.45 -1.00
CA ILE A 157 12.55 3.40 -1.94
C ILE A 157 11.15 2.89 -1.62
N PHE A 158 10.86 2.57 -0.37
CA PHE A 158 9.54 2.11 0.05
C PHE A 158 8.42 3.11 -0.33
N TYR A 159 8.64 4.40 -0.08
CA TYR A 159 7.69 5.46 -0.43
C TYR A 159 7.61 5.75 -1.94
N MET A 160 8.64 5.46 -2.72
CA MET A 160 8.49 5.45 -4.18
C MET A 160 7.45 4.42 -4.63
N GLY A 161 7.39 3.25 -3.97
CA GLY A 161 6.36 2.23 -4.22
C GLY A 161 4.97 2.74 -3.88
N VAL A 162 4.85 3.48 -2.78
CA VAL A 162 3.60 4.14 -2.39
C VAL A 162 3.10 5.10 -3.48
N ASN A 163 3.97 5.99 -3.95
CA ASN A 163 3.62 6.98 -4.97
C ASN A 163 3.30 6.32 -6.31
N ALA A 164 4.08 5.31 -6.71
CA ALA A 164 3.84 4.52 -7.92
C ALA A 164 2.46 3.86 -7.90
N GLY A 165 2.12 3.21 -6.79
CA GLY A 165 0.82 2.58 -6.60
C GLY A 165 -0.31 3.60 -6.66
N ALA A 166 -0.19 4.70 -5.90
CA ALA A 166 -1.19 5.76 -5.87
C ALA A 166 -1.48 6.32 -7.26
N PHE A 167 -0.43 6.67 -7.99
CA PHE A 167 -0.50 7.24 -9.33
C PHE A 167 -1.19 6.29 -10.31
N LEU A 168 -0.74 5.03 -10.39
CA LEU A 168 -1.33 4.03 -11.28
C LEU A 168 -2.78 3.70 -10.88
N GLY A 169 -3.07 3.62 -9.58
CA GLY A 169 -4.40 3.33 -9.05
C GLY A 169 -5.42 4.40 -9.42
N ILE A 170 -5.09 5.68 -9.17
CA ILE A 170 -5.96 6.82 -9.51
C ILE A 170 -6.25 6.82 -11.01
N MET A 171 -5.22 6.68 -11.85
CA MET A 171 -5.39 6.73 -13.30
C MET A 171 -6.19 5.55 -13.85
N ILE A 172 -5.84 4.32 -13.45
CA ILE A 172 -6.40 3.11 -14.08
C ILE A 172 -7.77 2.76 -13.51
N CYS A 173 -7.93 2.74 -12.18
CA CYS A 173 -9.24 2.50 -11.57
C CYS A 173 -10.20 3.63 -11.90
N GLY A 174 -9.74 4.89 -11.87
CA GLY A 174 -10.52 6.06 -12.29
C GLY A 174 -11.03 5.95 -13.73
N TYR A 175 -10.13 5.61 -14.66
CA TYR A 175 -10.49 5.45 -16.07
C TYR A 175 -11.51 4.32 -16.29
N ILE A 176 -11.27 3.13 -15.72
CA ILE A 176 -12.18 1.99 -15.85
C ILE A 176 -13.53 2.25 -15.16
N GLY A 177 -13.52 2.90 -14.01
CA GLY A 177 -14.72 3.29 -13.27
C GLY A 177 -15.62 4.23 -14.07
N GLU A 178 -15.05 5.29 -14.65
CA GLU A 178 -15.82 6.27 -15.42
C GLU A 178 -16.18 5.82 -16.85
N LYS A 179 -15.36 4.97 -17.49
CA LYS A 179 -15.56 4.58 -18.90
C LYS A 179 -16.23 3.23 -19.10
N ILE A 180 -16.07 2.29 -18.17
CA ILE A 180 -16.64 0.94 -18.26
C ILE A 180 -17.77 0.80 -17.25
N SER A 181 -17.44 0.72 -15.96
CA SER A 181 -18.42 0.76 -14.86
C SER A 181 -17.71 0.91 -13.51
N TRP A 182 -18.42 1.45 -12.52
CA TRP A 182 -17.92 1.62 -11.16
C TRP A 182 -17.50 0.28 -10.52
N SER A 183 -18.24 -0.78 -10.79
CA SER A 183 -18.02 -2.15 -10.32
C SER A 183 -16.66 -2.67 -10.77
N TRP A 184 -16.34 -2.49 -12.06
CA TRP A 184 -15.02 -2.85 -12.59
C TRP A 184 -13.91 -1.99 -11.98
N GLY A 185 -14.17 -0.71 -11.72
CA GLY A 185 -13.22 0.18 -11.02
C GLY A 185 -12.89 -0.31 -9.60
N PHE A 186 -13.91 -0.58 -8.78
CA PHE A 186 -13.74 -1.11 -7.42
C PHE A 186 -13.18 -2.54 -7.42
N GLY A 187 -13.62 -3.39 -8.34
CA GLY A 187 -13.17 -4.77 -8.49
C GLY A 187 -11.71 -4.86 -8.90
N LEU A 188 -11.26 -3.99 -9.82
CA LEU A 188 -9.87 -3.95 -10.27
C LEU A 188 -8.90 -3.63 -9.13
N ALA A 189 -9.27 -2.67 -8.27
CA ALA A 189 -8.53 -2.39 -7.04
C ALA A 189 -8.39 -3.67 -6.17
N GLY A 190 -9.46 -4.45 -6.04
CA GLY A 190 -9.47 -5.73 -5.33
C GLY A 190 -8.58 -6.81 -5.97
N ILE A 191 -8.56 -6.91 -7.30
CA ILE A 191 -7.71 -7.86 -8.05
C ILE A 191 -6.23 -7.59 -7.74
N PHE A 192 -5.78 -6.34 -7.85
CA PHE A 192 -4.37 -6.01 -7.58
C PHE A 192 -4.00 -6.15 -6.10
N MET A 193 -4.91 -5.78 -5.19
CA MET A 193 -4.73 -6.05 -3.76
C MET A 193 -4.55 -7.55 -3.50
N PHE A 194 -5.37 -8.40 -4.13
CA PHE A 194 -5.28 -9.85 -4.00
C PHE A 194 -3.96 -10.41 -4.55
N LEU A 195 -3.54 -9.96 -5.74
CA LEU A 195 -2.27 -10.36 -6.34
C LEU A 195 -1.07 -9.93 -5.49
N GLY A 196 -1.10 -8.71 -4.94
CA GLY A 196 -0.08 -8.23 -3.99
C GLY A 196 -0.05 -9.06 -2.71
N MET A 197 -1.21 -9.42 -2.17
CA MET A 197 -1.32 -10.30 -1.00
C MET A 197 -0.71 -11.68 -1.26
N LEU A 198 -1.07 -12.31 -2.39
CA LEU A 198 -0.52 -13.61 -2.77
C LEU A 198 0.99 -13.54 -3.00
N GLN A 199 1.47 -12.49 -3.69
CA GLN A 199 2.89 -12.24 -3.87
C GLN A 199 3.62 -12.18 -2.52
N PHE A 200 3.11 -11.40 -1.56
CA PHE A 200 3.69 -11.36 -0.21
C PHE A 200 3.61 -12.73 0.48
N TYR A 201 2.47 -13.40 0.44
CA TYR A 201 2.26 -14.69 1.09
C TYR A 201 3.28 -15.75 0.64
N PHE A 202 3.58 -15.82 -0.66
CA PHE A 202 4.52 -16.78 -1.22
C PHE A 202 5.99 -16.33 -1.13
N THR A 203 6.27 -15.06 -0.82
CA THR A 203 7.63 -14.53 -0.65
C THR A 203 8.00 -14.25 0.80
N LYS A 204 7.06 -14.29 1.76
CA LYS A 204 7.25 -13.91 3.18
C LYS A 204 8.45 -14.56 3.89
N ASN A 205 8.88 -15.73 3.45
CA ASN A 205 10.03 -16.42 4.03
C ASN A 205 11.37 -15.76 3.66
N ILE A 206 11.38 -14.77 2.76
CA ILE A 206 12.55 -13.92 2.47
C ILE A 206 12.97 -13.07 3.66
N PHE A 207 12.08 -12.86 4.63
CA PHE A 207 12.33 -12.06 5.83
C PHE A 207 12.94 -12.88 6.98
N GLY A 208 13.36 -14.14 6.76
CA GLY A 208 14.06 -14.96 7.77
C GLY A 208 13.24 -15.14 9.05
N SER A 209 13.67 -14.55 10.17
CA SER A 209 12.94 -14.51 11.45
C SER A 209 12.11 -13.25 11.69
N ILE A 210 12.25 -12.20 10.86
CA ILE A 210 11.59 -10.91 11.06
C ILE A 210 10.08 -11.05 10.85
N GLY A 211 9.30 -10.71 11.87
CA GLY A 211 7.84 -10.69 11.80
C GLY A 211 7.16 -12.05 11.95
N LEU A 212 7.88 -13.05 12.49
CA LEU A 212 7.29 -14.31 12.99
C LEU A 212 6.35 -14.07 14.18
N LEU A 213 5.60 -15.10 14.57
CA LEU A 213 4.71 -15.01 15.73
C LEU A 213 5.53 -14.72 17.01
N PRO A 214 5.00 -13.94 17.98
CA PRO A 214 5.74 -13.60 19.19
C PRO A 214 6.25 -14.82 19.99
N LYS A 215 5.51 -15.94 19.97
CA LYS A 215 5.96 -17.21 20.60
C LYS A 215 7.17 -17.81 19.89
N GLU A 216 7.20 -17.74 18.56
CA GLU A 216 8.32 -18.24 17.75
C GLU A 216 9.53 -17.32 17.88
N GLU A 217 9.32 -15.99 17.90
CA GLU A 217 10.39 -15.00 18.12
C GLU A 217 11.06 -15.21 19.50
N LYS A 218 10.27 -15.39 20.57
CA LYS A 218 10.79 -15.71 21.91
C LYS A 218 11.53 -17.05 21.96
N LYS A 219 11.03 -18.08 21.28
CA LYS A 219 11.71 -19.39 21.20
C LYS A 219 13.04 -19.27 20.45
N LEU A 220 13.07 -18.50 19.35
CA LEU A 220 14.29 -18.28 18.56
C LEU A 220 15.31 -17.43 19.32
N GLN A 221 14.85 -16.40 20.04
CA GLN A 221 15.70 -15.60 20.94
C GLN A 221 16.23 -16.44 22.11
N ALA A 222 15.44 -17.32 22.71
CA ALA A 222 15.92 -18.23 23.75
C ALA A 222 16.99 -19.21 23.24
N LEU A 223 16.90 -19.61 21.97
CA LEU A 223 17.93 -20.43 21.30
C LEU A 223 19.18 -19.63 20.93
N GLN A 224 19.08 -18.31 20.74
CA GLN A 224 20.18 -17.42 20.37
C GLN A 224 20.88 -16.78 21.58
N ASN A 225 20.15 -16.55 22.67
CA ASN A 225 20.62 -15.85 23.88
C ASN A 225 21.28 -16.78 24.90
N ALA A 226 21.73 -17.96 24.49
CA ALA A 226 22.59 -18.79 25.34
C ALA A 226 23.98 -18.16 25.58
N ASP A 227 24.30 -17.04 24.91
CA ASP A 227 25.65 -16.46 24.94
C ASP A 227 25.74 -14.92 24.79
N SER A 228 24.73 -14.15 25.21
CA SER A 228 24.78 -12.68 25.08
C SER A 228 24.40 -11.93 26.36
N THR A 229 25.36 -11.14 26.85
CA THR A 229 25.25 -10.12 27.90
C THR A 229 24.13 -9.11 27.63
N GLU A 230 23.33 -8.83 28.65
CA GLU A 230 22.27 -7.82 28.64
C GLU A 230 22.82 -6.43 28.27
N ILE A 231 22.32 -5.87 27.17
CA ILE A 231 22.52 -4.46 26.84
C ILE A 231 21.59 -3.66 27.75
N LYS A 232 22.15 -2.91 28.71
CA LYS A 232 21.39 -1.98 29.55
C LYS A 232 20.80 -0.87 28.67
N GLU A 233 19.47 -0.75 28.66
CA GLU A 233 18.80 0.40 28.06
C GLU A 233 19.24 1.67 28.79
N GLU A 234 19.92 2.55 28.07
CA GLU A 234 20.33 3.87 28.56
C GLU A 234 19.08 4.75 28.71
N LYS A 235 18.66 5.01 29.96
CA LYS A 235 17.52 5.89 30.24
C LYS A 235 17.90 7.33 29.93
N LEU A 236 17.22 7.89 28.92
CA LEU A 236 17.39 9.29 28.52
C LEU A 236 17.03 10.26 29.66
N PRO A 237 17.76 11.38 29.83
CA PRO A 237 17.41 12.46 30.74
C PRO A 237 15.99 13.02 30.55
N SER A 238 15.30 13.36 31.64
CA SER A 238 13.90 13.80 31.64
C SER A 238 13.64 15.06 30.81
N ASN A 239 14.59 16.01 30.80
CA ASN A 239 14.53 17.21 29.97
C ASN A 239 14.52 16.86 28.47
N ILE A 240 15.36 15.90 28.03
CA ILE A 240 15.39 15.45 26.64
C ILE A 240 14.07 14.78 26.26
N VAL A 241 13.49 13.97 27.16
CA VAL A 241 12.17 13.35 26.93
C VAL A 241 11.10 14.42 26.79
N ARG A 242 11.05 15.41 27.69
CA ARG A 242 10.09 16.52 27.63
C ARG A 242 10.23 17.32 26.34
N ASP A 243 11.45 17.68 25.96
CA ASP A 243 11.71 18.49 24.77
C ASP A 243 11.31 17.71 23.50
N ARG A 244 11.59 16.41 23.44
CA ARG A 244 11.09 15.52 22.36
C ARG A 244 9.56 15.47 22.31
N LEU A 245 8.89 15.38 23.47
CA LEU A 245 7.43 15.37 23.54
C LEU A 245 6.82 16.70 23.08
N ILE A 246 7.43 17.84 23.44
CA ILE A 246 7.02 19.17 22.96
C ILE A 246 7.15 19.24 21.43
N VAL A 247 8.28 18.78 20.88
CA VAL A 247 8.49 18.72 19.43
C VAL A 247 7.45 17.83 18.74
N VAL A 248 7.17 16.64 19.28
CA VAL A 248 6.12 15.74 18.75
C VAL A 248 4.75 16.40 18.80
N PHE A 249 4.42 17.11 19.87
CA PHE A 249 3.15 17.82 20.01
C PHE A 249 3.02 18.94 18.95
N ILE A 250 4.05 19.77 18.80
CA ILE A 250 4.09 20.83 17.78
C ILE A 250 3.93 20.22 16.39
N PHE A 251 4.71 19.19 16.04
CA PHE A 251 4.60 18.54 14.74
C PHE A 251 3.25 17.88 14.51
N SER A 252 2.63 17.34 15.57
CA SER A 252 1.29 16.74 15.48
C SER A 252 0.23 17.76 15.11
N ILE A 253 0.29 18.98 15.65
CA ILE A 253 -0.62 20.08 15.26
C ILE A 253 -0.51 20.37 13.76
N PHE A 254 0.71 20.60 13.25
CA PHE A 254 0.92 20.87 11.82
C PHE A 254 0.52 19.68 10.93
N THR A 255 0.77 18.46 11.41
CA THR A 255 0.42 17.22 10.71
C THR A 255 -1.09 17.08 10.52
N VAL A 256 -1.90 17.50 11.51
CA VAL A 256 -3.37 17.49 11.39
C VAL A 256 -3.83 18.38 10.23
N PHE A 257 -3.33 19.62 10.13
CA PHE A 257 -3.69 20.53 9.04
C PHE A 257 -3.20 20.03 7.68
N PHE A 258 -1.99 19.49 7.63
CA PHE A 258 -1.46 18.88 6.42
C PHE A 258 -2.36 17.75 5.92
N TRP A 259 -2.72 16.79 6.79
CA TRP A 259 -3.58 15.68 6.40
C TRP A 259 -5.01 16.13 6.08
N ALA A 260 -5.55 17.11 6.80
CA ALA A 260 -6.88 17.66 6.49
C ALA A 260 -6.93 18.24 5.07
N ALA A 261 -5.87 18.93 4.63
CA ALA A 261 -5.73 19.44 3.27
C ALA A 261 -5.44 18.33 2.26
N PHE A 262 -4.52 17.41 2.56
CA PHE A 262 -4.17 16.29 1.70
C PHE A 262 -5.38 15.40 1.39
N GLU A 263 -6.21 15.11 2.38
CA GLU A 263 -7.37 14.23 2.24
C GLU A 263 -8.46 14.84 1.33
N GLN A 264 -8.43 16.15 1.04
CA GLN A 264 -9.31 16.76 0.04
C GLN A 264 -9.07 16.23 -1.37
N ALA A 265 -7.88 15.70 -1.66
CA ALA A 265 -7.49 15.21 -2.99
C ALA A 265 -8.40 14.11 -3.54
N GLY A 266 -8.98 13.27 -2.68
CA GLY A 266 -9.96 12.25 -3.09
C GLY A 266 -11.41 12.58 -2.73
N GLY A 267 -11.68 13.82 -2.31
CA GLY A 267 -13.01 14.31 -1.95
C GLY A 267 -13.39 15.54 -2.76
N SER A 268 -13.35 16.71 -2.12
CA SER A 268 -13.81 17.97 -2.71
C SER A 268 -13.04 18.36 -3.98
N MET A 269 -11.73 18.11 -4.04
CA MET A 269 -10.92 18.40 -5.22
C MET A 269 -11.31 17.54 -6.43
N THR A 270 -11.71 16.28 -6.20
CA THR A 270 -12.19 15.39 -7.27
C THR A 270 -13.50 15.90 -7.87
N ILE A 271 -14.43 16.33 -7.02
CA ILE A 271 -15.69 16.95 -7.47
C ILE A 271 -15.40 18.24 -8.22
N PHE A 272 -14.56 19.10 -7.66
CA PHE A 272 -14.17 20.36 -8.28
C PHE A 272 -13.58 20.14 -9.67
N ALA A 273 -12.65 19.18 -9.82
CA ALA A 273 -12.06 18.84 -11.10
C ALA A 273 -13.11 18.32 -12.10
N LYS A 274 -14.07 17.51 -11.67
CA LYS A 274 -15.18 17.04 -12.52
C LYS A 274 -16.05 18.17 -13.04
N GLU A 275 -16.33 19.18 -12.22
CA GLU A 275 -17.26 20.27 -12.56
C GLU A 275 -16.60 21.43 -13.32
N ASN A 276 -15.31 21.68 -13.07
CA ASN A 276 -14.62 22.88 -13.55
C ASN A 276 -13.55 22.58 -14.63
N THR A 277 -13.42 21.33 -15.07
CA THR A 277 -12.47 20.96 -16.13
C THR A 277 -13.21 20.58 -17.41
N THR A 278 -12.94 21.28 -18.51
CA THR A 278 -13.41 20.82 -19.83
C THR A 278 -12.66 19.56 -20.25
N ARG A 279 -13.41 18.48 -20.49
CA ARG A 279 -12.87 17.17 -20.89
C ARG A 279 -12.95 16.93 -22.40
N ILE A 280 -13.49 17.90 -23.15
CA ILE A 280 -13.64 17.82 -24.60
C ILE A 280 -12.50 18.62 -25.23
N LEU A 281 -11.52 17.90 -25.79
CA LEU A 281 -10.39 18.48 -26.51
C LEU A 281 -10.53 18.21 -28.00
N THR A 282 -10.24 19.22 -28.83
CA THR A 282 -10.32 19.13 -30.30
C THR A 282 -8.99 19.49 -30.96
N GLY A 283 -8.76 18.97 -32.16
CA GLY A 283 -7.56 19.29 -32.95
C GLY A 283 -6.24 18.84 -32.30
N SER A 284 -5.19 19.65 -32.44
CA SER A 284 -3.85 19.34 -31.92
C SER A 284 -3.81 19.20 -30.39
N ALA A 285 -4.66 19.91 -29.64
CA ALA A 285 -4.73 19.81 -28.19
C ALA A 285 -5.13 18.40 -27.72
N GLY A 286 -6.05 17.74 -28.43
CA GLY A 286 -6.44 16.36 -28.14
C GLY A 286 -5.30 15.37 -28.39
N LEU A 287 -4.55 15.55 -29.48
CA LEU A 287 -3.37 14.74 -29.76
C LEU A 287 -2.27 14.94 -28.70
N THR A 288 -1.97 16.19 -28.34
CA THR A 288 -1.00 16.49 -27.28
C THR A 288 -1.41 15.86 -25.95
N PHE A 289 -2.68 15.95 -25.58
CA PHE A 289 -3.17 15.31 -24.35
C PHE A 289 -2.97 13.79 -24.38
N LYS A 290 -3.34 13.12 -25.47
CA LYS A 290 -3.14 11.66 -25.61
C LYS A 290 -1.67 11.27 -25.50
N ILE A 291 -0.76 12.03 -26.12
CA ILE A 291 0.68 11.77 -26.04
C ILE A 291 1.16 11.94 -24.59
N VAL A 292 0.77 13.02 -23.92
CA VAL A 292 1.16 13.27 -22.53
C VAL A 292 0.61 12.21 -21.60
N ASP A 293 -0.67 11.84 -21.73
CA ASP A 293 -1.32 10.78 -20.95
C ASP A 293 -0.63 9.41 -21.17
N ALA A 294 -0.28 9.09 -22.40
CA ALA A 294 0.48 7.89 -22.75
C ALA A 294 1.85 7.87 -22.08
N LEU A 295 2.63 8.95 -22.20
CA LEU A 295 3.95 9.07 -21.59
C LEU A 295 3.89 9.01 -20.06
N LEU A 296 2.92 9.72 -19.47
CA LEU A 296 2.68 9.71 -18.02
C LEU A 296 2.33 8.32 -17.51
N THR A 297 1.71 7.46 -18.33
CA THR A 297 1.37 6.10 -17.92
C THR A 297 2.49 5.09 -18.19
N ILE A 298 3.05 5.11 -19.41
CA ILE A 298 4.01 4.11 -19.91
C ILE A 298 5.38 4.29 -19.26
N VAL A 299 5.88 5.52 -19.10
CA VAL A 299 7.23 5.77 -18.61
C VAL A 299 7.40 5.31 -17.16
N PRO A 300 6.55 5.72 -16.19
CA PRO A 300 6.67 5.23 -14.82
C PRO A 300 6.50 3.71 -14.74
N LEU A 301 5.56 3.12 -15.49
CA LEU A 301 5.36 1.67 -15.50
C LEU A 301 6.58 0.93 -16.07
N GLY A 302 7.25 1.49 -17.07
CA GLY A 302 8.53 0.99 -17.59
C GLY A 302 9.65 0.99 -16.56
N ILE A 303 9.80 2.09 -15.81
CA ILE A 303 10.79 2.21 -14.73
C ILE A 303 10.52 1.17 -13.64
N ILE A 304 9.25 1.00 -13.24
CA ILE A 304 8.87 0.01 -12.22
C ILE A 304 9.11 -1.41 -12.74
N SER A 305 8.82 -1.67 -14.02
CA SER A 305 9.10 -2.97 -14.65
C SER A 305 10.59 -3.30 -14.70
N TYR A 306 11.46 -2.29 -14.86
CA TYR A 306 12.91 -2.49 -14.73
C TYR A 306 13.31 -2.91 -13.31
N VAL A 307 12.74 -2.29 -12.28
CA VAL A 307 12.95 -2.68 -10.89
C VAL A 307 12.45 -4.11 -10.63
N LEU A 308 11.32 -4.49 -11.24
CA LEU A 308 10.77 -5.84 -11.17
C LEU A 308 11.74 -6.89 -11.72
N ILE A 309 12.32 -6.64 -12.91
CA ILE A 309 13.29 -7.55 -13.52
C ILE A 309 14.52 -7.75 -12.62
N LYS A 310 15.00 -6.68 -11.99
CA LYS A 310 16.10 -6.78 -11.01
C LYS A 310 15.74 -7.57 -9.77
N LEU A 311 14.50 -7.48 -9.29
CA LEU A 311 14.02 -8.33 -8.19
C LEU A 311 14.02 -9.79 -8.62
N PHE A 312 13.47 -10.10 -9.79
CA PHE A 312 13.36 -11.47 -10.29
C PHE A 312 14.71 -12.16 -10.43
N SER A 313 15.75 -11.43 -10.87
CA SER A 313 17.11 -12.00 -10.96
C SER A 313 17.64 -12.49 -9.61
N GLN A 314 17.14 -11.95 -8.49
CA GLN A 314 17.54 -12.33 -7.13
C GLN A 314 16.61 -13.37 -6.51
N THR A 315 15.31 -13.33 -6.82
CA THR A 315 14.30 -14.12 -6.07
C THR A 315 13.73 -15.31 -6.81
N ILE A 316 13.88 -15.41 -8.13
CA ILE A 316 13.14 -16.42 -8.93
C ILE A 316 13.54 -17.86 -8.59
N SER A 317 14.80 -18.11 -8.22
CA SER A 317 15.28 -19.45 -7.89
C SER A 317 14.58 -20.03 -6.65
N LYS A 318 14.36 -19.19 -5.63
CA LYS A 318 13.83 -19.59 -4.31
C LYS A 318 12.33 -19.34 -4.15
N TYR A 319 11.77 -18.32 -4.82
CA TYR A 319 10.39 -17.85 -4.62
C TYR A 319 9.57 -17.85 -5.92
N LYS A 320 9.66 -18.91 -6.72
CA LYS A 320 9.04 -19.03 -8.06
C LYS A 320 7.58 -18.56 -8.12
N LEU A 321 6.74 -19.06 -7.22
CA LEU A 321 5.30 -18.78 -7.23
C LEU A 321 4.99 -17.30 -6.96
N GLY A 322 5.68 -16.69 -6.00
CA GLY A 322 5.52 -15.26 -5.73
C GLY A 322 6.00 -14.36 -6.88
N ASN A 323 7.07 -14.76 -7.57
CA ASN A 323 7.55 -14.06 -8.77
C ASN A 323 6.56 -14.22 -9.93
N LEU A 324 6.00 -15.41 -10.13
CA LEU A 324 4.99 -15.65 -11.16
C LEU A 324 3.74 -14.81 -10.94
N ILE A 325 3.21 -14.76 -9.72
CA ILE A 325 2.03 -13.93 -9.38
C ILE A 325 2.31 -12.45 -9.65
N LEU A 326 3.50 -11.97 -9.24
CA LEU A 326 3.89 -10.58 -9.50
C LEU A 326 4.04 -10.32 -11.01
N ALA A 327 4.63 -11.24 -11.76
CA ALA A 327 4.73 -11.13 -13.22
C ALA A 327 3.34 -11.07 -13.86
N THR A 328 2.41 -11.93 -13.44
CA THR A 328 1.02 -11.91 -13.91
C THR A 328 0.35 -10.57 -13.63
N SER A 329 0.53 -9.99 -12.44
CA SER A 329 -0.02 -8.65 -12.14
C SER A 329 0.53 -7.58 -13.09
N PHE A 330 1.82 -7.65 -13.44
CA PHE A 330 2.42 -6.72 -14.40
C PHE A 330 1.97 -6.95 -15.83
N ILE A 331 1.75 -8.19 -16.24
CA ILE A 331 1.16 -8.49 -17.56
C ILE A 331 -0.25 -7.90 -17.66
N ILE A 332 -1.07 -8.06 -16.61
CA ILE A 332 -2.42 -7.49 -16.56
C ILE A 332 -2.38 -5.97 -16.64
N ILE A 333 -1.55 -5.30 -15.82
CA ILE A 333 -1.51 -3.83 -15.82
C ILE A 333 -0.97 -3.28 -17.15
N TRP A 334 0.03 -3.92 -17.77
CA TRP A 334 0.50 -3.54 -19.11
C TRP A 334 -0.59 -3.71 -20.16
N GLY A 335 -1.34 -4.82 -20.12
CA GLY A 335 -2.47 -5.03 -21.03
C GLY A 335 -3.52 -3.92 -20.91
N ILE A 336 -3.86 -3.51 -19.68
CA ILE A 336 -4.81 -2.41 -19.43
C ILE A 336 -4.24 -1.07 -19.90
N VAL A 337 -2.97 -0.79 -19.65
CA VAL A 337 -2.33 0.47 -20.07
C VAL A 337 -2.24 0.58 -21.58
N LEU A 338 -1.87 -0.49 -22.28
CA LEU A 338 -1.83 -0.49 -23.74
C LEU A 338 -3.22 -0.29 -24.33
N TRP A 339 -4.22 -1.00 -23.82
CA TRP A 339 -5.62 -0.82 -24.21
C TRP A 339 -6.15 0.60 -23.95
N LYS A 340 -5.76 1.23 -22.83
CA LYS A 340 -6.17 2.60 -22.49
C LYS A 340 -5.61 3.64 -23.47
N VAL A 341 -4.42 3.39 -24.02
CA VAL A 341 -3.66 4.36 -24.83
C VAL A 341 -3.94 4.22 -26.33
N GLU A 342 -4.46 3.07 -26.78
CA GLU A 342 -4.97 2.85 -28.14
C GLU A 342 -6.16 3.79 -28.49
#